data_AF-A0AAW1UP51-F1
#
_entry.id   AF-A0AAW1UP51-F1
#
_cell.length_a   1.000
_cell.length_b   1.000
_cell.length_c   1.000
_cell.angle_alpha   90.00
_cell.angle_beta   90.00
_cell.angle_gamma   90.00
#
_symmetry.space_group_name_H-M   'P 1'
#
loop_
_entity.id
_entity.type
_entity.pdbx_description
1 polymer ?
#
loop_
_entity_poly.entity_id
_entity_poly.type
_entity_poly.pdbx_seq_one_letter_code
_entity_poly.pdbx_strand_id
1 'polypeptide(L)'
;MSIPTFFRYGRKCVLIFGMSGCGVIGLIKTLSPSIVWYLVFELTEAIFSAGTCGCVFIIAIESVLPNKRALMGCILNISYALGEVLLALIAWSCQYWRSLIYYTYGPCVMIVLLYWILPESLRWTLSKGRIEESKQALRNIATVNKQKLSENTLKRLENVAEYSDNCNSHKFIEILKSKSLFWRFVNCCFGWMTCAFLFYGITLSSVSIYGNKYLDFMLISLIEFPAYLSNYYIIDKLGRRASICGSYFITFVSSICFIFSTNSSTWFYLLTYCIGKFGATAAFNSIYILTSEIFPTPLRHTVMGLCSTLGRLGSLTSPQVSLLGRWWEPLPMIMFGIMSLAAGIVAFFLPESKGIKLPESVEEAERIK
;
A
#
# COMPACT_ATOMS: atom_id res chain seq x y z
N MET A 1 -9.82 -3.47 21.20
CA MET A 1 -9.35 -2.29 20.45
C MET A 1 -10.47 -1.87 19.53
N SER A 2 -11.14 -0.76 19.83
CA SER A 2 -12.32 -0.28 19.12
C SER A 2 -11.99 -0.06 17.64
N ILE A 3 -12.70 -0.76 16.76
CA ILE A 3 -12.73 -0.44 15.33
C ILE A 3 -13.00 1.07 15.22
N PRO A 4 -12.20 1.86 14.48
CA PRO A 4 -12.41 3.29 14.35
C PRO A 4 -13.86 3.57 14.00
N THR A 5 -14.48 4.52 14.70
CA THR A 5 -15.89 4.90 14.59
C THR A 5 -16.35 5.10 13.13
N PHE A 6 -15.44 5.50 12.25
CA PHE A 6 -15.66 5.67 10.81
C PHE A 6 -16.02 4.38 10.05
N PHE A 7 -15.47 3.21 10.41
CA PHE A 7 -15.83 1.95 9.73
C PHE A 7 -17.25 1.46 10.06
N ARG A 8 -17.92 2.08 11.04
CA ARG A 8 -19.35 1.85 11.29
C ARG A 8 -20.23 2.44 10.20
N TYR A 9 -19.73 3.39 9.41
CA TYR A 9 -20.51 4.14 8.41
C TYR A 9 -20.36 3.62 6.97
N GLY A 10 -19.58 2.55 6.75
CA GLY A 10 -19.38 1.96 5.42
C GLY A 10 -18.10 2.45 4.74
N ARG A 11 -17.51 1.62 3.87
CA ARG A 11 -16.21 1.88 3.26
C ARG A 11 -16.30 2.99 2.19
N LYS A 12 -17.43 3.06 1.48
CA LYS A 12 -17.72 4.14 0.53
C LYS A 12 -17.77 5.50 1.23
N CYS A 13 -18.47 5.59 2.35
CA CYS A 13 -18.58 6.84 3.11
C CYS A 13 -17.21 7.32 3.61
N VAL A 14 -16.38 6.41 4.13
CA VAL A 14 -15.02 6.74 4.58
C VAL A 14 -14.16 7.23 3.42
N LEU A 15 -14.21 6.56 2.27
CA LEU A 15 -13.46 6.96 1.08
C LEU A 15 -13.84 8.37 0.61
N ILE A 16 -15.14 8.65 0.50
CA ILE A 16 -15.62 9.92 -0.06
C ILE A 16 -15.38 11.06 0.91
N PHE A 17 -15.71 10.88 2.19
CA PHE A 17 -15.45 11.88 3.22
C PHE A 17 -13.94 12.14 3.39
N GLY A 18 -13.13 11.08 3.38
CA GLY A 18 -11.67 11.17 3.49
C GLY A 18 -11.04 11.92 2.32
N MET A 19 -11.36 11.54 1.07
CA MET A 19 -10.76 12.19 -0.11
C MET A 19 -11.28 13.60 -0.33
N SER A 20 -12.58 13.85 -0.11
CA SER A 20 -13.13 15.20 -0.25
C SER A 20 -12.63 16.15 0.84
N GLY A 21 -12.56 15.69 2.09
CA GLY A 21 -11.96 16.44 3.18
C GLY A 21 -10.47 16.74 2.94
N CYS A 22 -9.72 15.76 2.44
CA CYS A 22 -8.33 15.94 2.00
C CYS A 22 -8.23 17.01 0.89
N GLY A 23 -9.09 16.96 -0.13
CA GLY A 23 -9.14 17.97 -1.19
C GLY A 23 -9.46 19.37 -0.67
N VAL A 24 -10.47 19.52 0.18
CA VAL A 24 -10.89 20.81 0.74
C VAL A 24 -9.80 21.41 1.64
N ILE A 25 -9.25 20.63 2.57
CA ILE A 25 -8.19 21.11 3.46
C ILE A 25 -6.91 21.41 2.67
N GLY A 26 -6.58 20.56 1.70
CA GLY A 26 -5.47 20.78 0.78
C GLY A 26 -5.58 22.11 0.02
N LEU A 27 -6.78 22.50 -0.42
CA LEU A 27 -7.00 23.82 -1.03
C LEU A 27 -6.92 24.97 -0.02
N ILE A 28 -7.48 24.81 1.19
CA ILE A 28 -7.40 25.82 2.26
C ILE A 28 -5.94 26.11 2.64
N LYS A 29 -5.05 25.11 2.58
CA LYS A 29 -3.61 25.24 2.82
C LYS A 29 -2.95 26.33 1.97
N THR A 30 -3.47 26.66 0.79
CA THR A 30 -2.96 27.76 -0.05
C THR A 30 -3.10 29.14 0.59
N LEU A 31 -4.08 29.30 1.48
CA LEU A 31 -4.40 30.55 2.20
C LEU A 31 -3.59 30.70 3.50
N SER A 32 -2.68 29.76 3.80
CA SER A 32 -1.88 29.79 5.03
C SER A 32 -1.06 31.09 5.12
N PRO A 33 -1.24 31.90 6.18
CA PRO A 33 -0.51 33.16 6.36
C PRO A 33 0.86 32.94 7.01
N SER A 34 1.10 31.77 7.62
CA SER A 34 2.37 31.42 8.25
C SER A 34 2.65 29.93 8.12
N ILE A 35 3.92 29.55 8.33
CA ILE A 35 4.36 28.15 8.30
C ILE A 35 3.64 27.27 9.34
N VAL A 36 3.29 27.84 10.51
CA VAL A 36 2.56 27.10 11.56
C VAL A 36 1.18 26.69 11.06
N TRP A 37 0.45 27.61 10.43
CA TRP A 37 -0.85 27.30 9.82
C TRP A 37 -0.72 26.31 8.67
N TYR A 38 0.34 26.43 7.85
CA TYR A 38 0.63 25.46 6.81
C TYR A 38 0.78 24.05 7.39
N LEU A 39 1.55 23.88 8.47
CA LEU A 39 1.75 22.59 9.14
C LEU A 39 0.47 22.06 9.79
N VAL A 40 -0.36 22.93 10.38
CA VAL A 40 -1.66 22.54 10.93
C VAL A 40 -2.58 21.99 9.82
N PHE A 41 -2.65 22.64 8.67
CA PHE A 41 -3.43 22.14 7.53
C PHE A 41 -2.84 20.85 6.96
N GLU A 42 -1.51 20.74 6.86
CA GLU A 42 -0.83 19.52 6.44
C GLU A 42 -1.16 18.32 7.35
N LEU A 43 -1.12 18.53 8.67
CA LEU A 43 -1.47 17.51 9.66
C LEU A 43 -2.95 17.13 9.55
N THR A 44 -3.83 18.11 9.42
CA THR A 44 -5.27 17.87 9.32
C THR A 44 -5.58 17.10 8.03
N GLU A 45 -5.00 17.48 6.91
CA GLU A 45 -5.11 16.76 5.64
C GLU A 45 -4.65 15.30 5.77
N ALA A 46 -3.51 15.07 6.42
CA ALA A 46 -2.98 13.72 6.63
C ALA A 46 -3.96 12.84 7.42
N ILE A 47 -4.72 13.40 8.38
CA ILE A 47 -5.77 12.70 9.12
C ILE A 47 -6.93 12.28 8.21
N PHE A 48 -7.34 13.13 7.26
CA PHE A 48 -8.40 12.81 6.30
C PHE A 48 -7.95 11.80 5.22
N SER A 49 -6.68 11.88 4.83
CA SER A 49 -6.07 10.91 3.90
C SER A 49 -5.84 9.54 4.57
N ALA A 50 -5.69 9.50 5.90
CA ALA A 50 -5.40 8.28 6.65
C ALA A 50 -6.47 7.20 6.46
N GLY A 51 -6.05 6.03 5.98
CA GLY A 51 -6.92 4.88 5.77
C GLY A 51 -7.71 4.89 4.46
N THR A 52 -7.69 5.99 3.70
CA THR A 52 -8.45 6.12 2.45
C THR A 52 -7.90 5.22 1.34
N CYS A 53 -6.57 5.17 1.16
CA CYS A 53 -5.94 4.25 0.20
C CYS A 53 -6.28 2.77 0.50
N GLY A 54 -6.33 2.40 1.79
CA GLY A 54 -6.74 1.07 2.21
C GLY A 54 -8.20 0.75 1.85
N CYS A 55 -9.10 1.73 2.02
CA CYS A 55 -10.51 1.57 1.62
C CYS A 55 -10.66 1.39 0.10
N VAL A 56 -9.95 2.19 -0.71
CA VAL A 56 -9.93 2.06 -2.18
C VAL A 56 -9.50 0.64 -2.58
N PHE A 57 -8.37 0.18 -2.04
CA PHE A 57 -7.82 -1.13 -2.34
C PHE A 57 -8.80 -2.26 -2.02
N ILE A 58 -9.45 -2.20 -0.87
CA ILE A 58 -10.38 -3.23 -0.45
C ILE A 58 -11.66 -3.22 -1.29
N ILE A 59 -12.25 -2.05 -1.56
CA ILE A 59 -13.46 -1.94 -2.40
C ILE A 59 -13.18 -2.51 -3.79
N ALA A 60 -12.04 -2.16 -4.39
CA ALA A 60 -11.65 -2.65 -5.72
C ALA A 60 -11.48 -4.18 -5.76
N ILE A 61 -10.82 -4.77 -4.75
CA ILE A 61 -10.62 -6.23 -4.67
C ILE A 61 -11.92 -6.98 -4.38
N GLU A 62 -12.82 -6.41 -3.60
CA GLU A 62 -14.12 -7.00 -3.32
C GLU A 62 -15.09 -6.91 -4.49
N SER A 63 -14.89 -5.94 -5.39
CA SER A 63 -15.68 -5.78 -6.60
C SER A 63 -15.33 -6.79 -7.70
N VAL A 64 -14.25 -7.55 -7.55
CA VAL A 64 -13.80 -8.53 -8.55
C VAL A 64 -13.81 -9.97 -8.04
N LEU A 65 -13.96 -10.89 -9.00
CA LEU A 65 -13.87 -12.33 -8.78
C LEU A 65 -12.50 -12.71 -8.19
N PRO A 66 -12.42 -13.78 -7.37
CA PRO A 66 -11.16 -14.23 -6.76
C PRO A 66 -9.98 -14.35 -7.75
N ASN A 67 -10.23 -14.90 -8.94
CA ASN A 67 -9.21 -15.14 -9.96
C ASN A 67 -8.66 -13.85 -10.60
N LYS A 68 -9.35 -12.71 -10.45
CA LYS A 68 -8.94 -11.40 -11.01
C LYS A 68 -8.38 -10.44 -9.95
N ARG A 69 -8.32 -10.84 -8.67
CA ARG A 69 -7.87 -9.96 -7.58
C ARG A 69 -6.43 -9.51 -7.72
N ALA A 70 -5.54 -10.41 -8.14
CA ALA A 70 -4.13 -10.10 -8.34
C ALA A 70 -3.94 -9.07 -9.46
N LEU A 71 -4.67 -9.23 -10.58
CA LEU A 71 -4.70 -8.24 -11.67
C LEU A 71 -5.22 -6.89 -11.19
N MET A 72 -6.32 -6.86 -10.44
CA MET A 72 -6.88 -5.61 -9.88
C MET A 72 -5.89 -4.92 -8.94
N GLY A 73 -5.19 -5.66 -8.08
CA GLY A 73 -4.12 -5.11 -7.23
C GLY A 73 -2.98 -4.49 -8.05
N CYS A 74 -2.57 -5.13 -9.14
CA CYS A 74 -1.58 -4.59 -10.06
C CYS A 74 -2.04 -3.28 -10.72
N ILE A 75 -3.29 -3.22 -11.20
CA ILE A 75 -3.89 -2.01 -11.79
C ILE A 75 -3.88 -0.85 -10.80
N LEU A 76 -4.21 -1.10 -9.53
CA LEU A 76 -4.21 -0.06 -8.49
C LEU A 76 -2.80 0.48 -8.24
N ASN A 77 -1.80 -0.39 -8.15
CA ASN A 77 -0.40 0.01 -7.95
C ASN A 77 0.14 0.80 -9.16
N ILE A 78 -0.20 0.38 -10.38
CA ILE A 78 0.10 1.12 -11.62
C ILE A 78 -0.57 2.50 -11.60
N SER A 79 -1.80 2.59 -11.10
CA SER A 79 -2.52 3.88 -10.97
C SER A 79 -1.84 4.81 -9.98
N TYR A 80 -1.25 4.27 -8.91
CA TYR A 80 -0.44 5.04 -7.96
C TYR A 80 0.82 5.62 -8.63
N ALA A 81 1.57 4.80 -9.37
CA ALA A 81 2.74 5.27 -10.14
C ALA A 81 2.39 6.32 -11.20
N LEU A 82 1.25 6.17 -11.89
CA LEU A 82 0.73 7.20 -12.82
C LEU A 82 0.47 8.52 -12.10
N GLY A 83 -0.06 8.47 -10.87
CA GLY A 83 -0.26 9.65 -10.04
C GLY A 83 1.06 10.37 -9.70
N GLU A 84 2.11 9.62 -9.39
CA GLU A 84 3.44 10.21 -9.13
C GLU A 84 4.04 10.87 -10.38
N VAL A 85 3.94 10.21 -11.56
CA VAL A 85 4.40 10.79 -12.83
C VAL A 85 3.61 12.06 -13.17
N LEU A 86 2.29 12.05 -12.98
CA LEU A 86 1.44 13.22 -13.21
C LEU A 86 1.80 14.37 -12.26
N LEU A 87 2.07 14.06 -10.99
CA LEU A 87 2.54 15.03 -10.00
C LEU A 87 3.87 15.67 -10.45
N ALA A 88 4.81 14.86 -10.95
CA ALA A 88 6.09 15.35 -11.47
C ALA A 88 5.90 16.32 -12.65
N LEU A 89 5.00 15.99 -13.58
CA LEU A 89 4.67 16.82 -14.74
C LEU A 89 4.01 18.15 -14.35
N ILE A 90 3.05 18.10 -13.41
CA ILE A 90 2.40 19.31 -12.89
C ILE A 90 3.44 20.17 -12.18
N ALA A 91 4.31 19.58 -11.36
CA ALA A 91 5.33 20.30 -10.62
C ALA A 91 6.40 20.91 -11.54
N TRP A 92 6.70 20.27 -12.68
CA TRP A 92 7.60 20.83 -13.69
C TRP A 92 6.94 22.01 -14.42
N SER A 93 5.67 21.87 -14.80
CA SER A 93 4.91 22.89 -15.51
C SER A 93 4.61 24.11 -14.63
N CYS A 94 4.34 23.87 -13.34
CA CYS A 94 3.93 24.88 -12.37
C CYS A 94 4.89 24.89 -11.18
N GLN A 95 5.84 25.82 -11.20
CA GLN A 95 6.87 25.94 -10.15
C GLN A 95 6.40 26.74 -8.93
N TYR A 96 5.27 27.45 -9.04
CA TYR A 96 4.67 28.16 -7.93
C TYR A 96 3.87 27.20 -7.04
N TRP A 97 4.22 27.14 -5.76
CA TRP A 97 3.69 26.15 -4.81
C TRP A 97 2.16 26.19 -4.65
N ARG A 98 1.53 27.38 -4.69
CA ARG A 98 0.06 27.46 -4.61
C ARG A 98 -0.61 26.90 -5.86
N SER A 99 -0.07 27.20 -7.04
CA SER A 99 -0.57 26.65 -8.30
C SER A 99 -0.46 25.13 -8.31
N LEU A 100 0.66 24.59 -7.82
CA LEU A 100 0.85 23.15 -7.65
C LEU A 100 -0.25 22.56 -6.77
N ILE A 101 -0.53 23.15 -5.60
CA ILE A 101 -1.61 22.70 -4.70
C ILE A 101 -2.98 22.77 -5.38
N TYR A 102 -3.29 23.84 -6.12
CA TYR A 102 -4.58 23.94 -6.83
C TYR A 102 -4.78 22.80 -7.84
N TYR A 103 -3.74 22.49 -8.62
CA TYR A 103 -3.83 21.44 -9.63
C TYR A 103 -3.82 20.03 -9.03
N THR A 104 -3.14 19.80 -7.91
CA THR A 104 -3.10 18.48 -7.28
C THR A 104 -4.36 18.17 -6.47
N TYR A 105 -4.87 19.13 -5.71
CA TYR A 105 -6.02 18.92 -4.80
C TYR A 105 -7.37 19.26 -5.43
N GLY A 106 -7.41 20.10 -6.47
CA GLY A 106 -8.63 20.44 -7.19
C GLY A 106 -9.42 19.20 -7.66
N PRO A 107 -8.78 18.23 -8.35
CA PRO A 107 -9.43 16.99 -8.76
C PRO A 107 -9.98 16.16 -7.58
N CYS A 108 -9.34 16.19 -6.41
CA CYS A 108 -9.78 15.44 -5.23
C CYS A 108 -11.15 15.90 -4.72
N VAL A 109 -11.52 17.17 -4.91
CA VAL A 109 -12.85 17.67 -4.53
C VAL A 109 -13.94 17.05 -5.41
N MET A 110 -13.64 16.76 -6.68
CA MET A 110 -14.59 16.15 -7.61
C MET A 110 -14.93 14.69 -7.25
N ILE A 111 -14.18 14.06 -6.34
CA ILE A 111 -14.42 12.69 -5.85
C ILE A 111 -15.75 12.57 -5.11
N VAL A 112 -16.33 13.67 -4.63
CA VAL A 112 -17.70 13.67 -4.07
C VAL A 112 -18.72 13.15 -5.10
N LEU A 113 -18.51 13.41 -6.40
CA LEU A 113 -19.39 12.94 -7.47
C LEU A 113 -19.41 11.41 -7.57
N LEU A 114 -18.34 10.74 -7.14
CA LEU A 114 -18.29 9.28 -7.08
C LEU A 114 -19.25 8.69 -6.03
N TYR A 115 -19.83 9.50 -5.13
CA TYR A 115 -20.88 9.06 -4.21
C TYR A 115 -22.09 8.46 -4.93
N TRP A 116 -22.44 8.97 -6.12
CA TRP A 116 -23.61 8.48 -6.84
C TRP A 116 -23.31 7.24 -7.70
N ILE A 117 -22.04 7.05 -8.05
CA ILE A 117 -21.60 5.99 -8.97
C ILE A 117 -21.13 4.76 -8.20
N LEU A 118 -20.42 4.96 -7.09
CA LEU A 118 -19.74 3.88 -6.38
C LEU A 118 -20.74 3.08 -5.53
N PRO A 119 -20.88 1.75 -5.72
CA PRO A 119 -21.63 0.91 -4.80
C PRO A 119 -20.87 0.74 -3.48
N GLU A 120 -21.58 0.47 -2.39
CA GLU A 120 -20.96 0.10 -1.11
C GLU A 120 -20.38 -1.33 -1.19
N SER A 121 -19.41 -1.64 -0.32
CA SER A 121 -18.84 -2.98 -0.22
C SER A 121 -19.91 -4.02 0.13
N LEU A 122 -20.08 -5.00 -0.77
CA LEU A 122 -21.03 -6.11 -0.61
C LEU A 122 -20.78 -6.89 0.70
N ARG A 123 -19.52 -7.07 1.08
CA ARG A 123 -19.19 -7.80 2.31
C ARG A 123 -19.54 -7.00 3.55
N TRP A 124 -19.35 -5.68 3.51
CA TRP A 124 -19.71 -4.81 4.61
C TRP A 124 -21.23 -4.78 4.80
N THR A 125 -22.00 -4.63 3.72
CA THR A 125 -23.47 -4.63 3.80
C THR A 125 -24.01 -5.95 4.34
N LEU A 126 -23.43 -7.09 3.93
CA LEU A 126 -23.76 -8.41 4.47
C LEU A 126 -23.44 -8.53 5.96
N SER A 127 -22.25 -8.09 6.39
CA SER A 127 -21.84 -8.10 7.81
C SER A 127 -22.67 -7.19 8.71
N LYS A 128 -23.48 -6.30 8.13
CA LYS A 128 -24.40 -5.40 8.83
C LYS A 128 -25.85 -5.89 8.79
N GLY A 129 -26.10 -7.10 8.28
CA GLY A 129 -27.44 -7.65 8.11
C GLY A 129 -28.27 -6.94 7.03
N ARG A 130 -27.66 -6.08 6.20
CA ARG A 130 -28.34 -5.37 5.10
C ARG A 130 -28.41 -6.25 3.86
N ILE A 131 -29.17 -7.34 3.98
CA ILE A 131 -29.23 -8.40 2.97
C ILE A 131 -29.87 -7.87 1.68
N GLU A 132 -30.99 -7.12 1.76
CA GLU A 132 -31.68 -6.62 0.57
C GLU A 132 -30.84 -5.61 -0.25
N GLU A 133 -30.14 -4.69 0.41
CA GLU A 133 -29.17 -3.79 -0.25
C GLU A 133 -28.08 -4.60 -1.00
N SER A 134 -27.60 -5.67 -0.37
CA SER A 134 -26.59 -6.56 -0.96
C SER A 134 -27.13 -7.32 -2.17
N LYS A 135 -28.37 -7.82 -2.10
CA LYS A 135 -29.05 -8.49 -3.21
C LYS A 135 -29.25 -7.52 -4.39
N GLN A 136 -29.66 -6.28 -4.12
CA GLN A 136 -29.85 -5.27 -5.15
C GLN A 136 -28.53 -4.88 -5.83
N ALA A 137 -27.45 -4.69 -5.06
CA ALA A 137 -26.12 -4.42 -5.61
C ALA A 137 -25.64 -5.55 -6.53
N LEU A 138 -25.83 -6.82 -6.13
CA LEU A 138 -25.51 -7.96 -6.99
C LEU A 138 -26.35 -8.05 -8.25
N ARG A 139 -27.65 -7.74 -8.17
CA ARG A 139 -28.52 -7.67 -9.35
C ARG A 139 -28.00 -6.63 -10.35
N ASN A 140 -27.61 -5.44 -9.87
CA ASN A 140 -27.05 -4.38 -10.72
C ASN A 140 -25.72 -4.81 -11.37
N ILE A 141 -24.85 -5.51 -10.63
CA ILE A 141 -23.61 -6.05 -11.19
C ILE A 141 -23.92 -7.12 -12.25
N ALA A 142 -24.90 -7.97 -12.01
CA ALA A 142 -25.31 -9.04 -12.92
C ALA A 142 -25.95 -8.50 -14.20
N THR A 143 -26.75 -7.43 -14.13
CA THR A 143 -27.32 -6.77 -15.31
C THR A 143 -26.24 -6.14 -16.18
N VAL A 144 -25.29 -5.40 -15.57
CA VAL A 144 -24.14 -4.81 -16.29
C VAL A 144 -23.27 -5.89 -16.93
N ASN A 145 -23.02 -6.99 -16.22
CA ASN A 145 -22.24 -8.12 -16.72
C ASN A 145 -23.03 -9.08 -17.62
N LYS A 146 -24.32 -8.80 -17.90
CA LYS A 146 -25.22 -9.64 -18.70
C LYS A 146 -25.27 -11.11 -18.26
N GLN A 147 -25.21 -11.36 -16.95
CA GLN A 147 -25.30 -12.71 -16.37
C GLN A 147 -26.60 -12.89 -15.57
N LYS A 148 -27.14 -14.11 -15.58
CA LYS A 148 -28.29 -14.48 -14.74
C LYS A 148 -27.81 -14.83 -13.35
N LEU A 149 -28.31 -14.11 -12.34
CA LEU A 149 -28.01 -14.41 -10.94
C LEU A 149 -28.84 -15.63 -10.50
N SER A 150 -28.19 -16.69 -10.01
CA SER A 150 -28.90 -17.87 -9.49
C SER A 150 -29.50 -17.59 -8.12
N GLU A 151 -30.73 -18.05 -7.87
CA GLU A 151 -31.36 -17.99 -6.54
C GLU A 151 -30.54 -18.73 -5.46
N ASN A 152 -29.80 -19.77 -5.84
CA ASN A 152 -28.91 -20.48 -4.92
C ASN A 152 -27.74 -19.60 -4.45
N THR A 153 -27.28 -18.67 -5.27
CA THR A 153 -26.27 -17.68 -4.88
C THR A 153 -26.84 -16.69 -3.89
N LEU A 154 -28.10 -16.27 -4.07
CA LEU A 154 -28.79 -15.37 -3.14
C LEU A 154 -29.00 -16.02 -1.77
N LYS A 155 -29.46 -17.28 -1.74
CA LYS A 155 -29.62 -18.05 -0.49
C LYS A 155 -28.29 -18.28 0.24
N ARG A 156 -27.19 -18.51 -0.49
CA ARG A 156 -25.85 -18.62 0.10
C ARG A 156 -25.38 -17.35 0.81
N LEU A 157 -25.86 -16.17 0.39
CA LEU A 157 -25.48 -14.90 1.04
C LEU A 157 -26.15 -14.72 2.40
N GLU A 158 -27.37 -15.23 2.55
CA GLU A 158 -28.13 -15.20 3.81
C GLU A 158 -27.39 -16.03 4.88
N ASN A 159 -26.94 -17.24 4.54
CA ASN A 159 -26.17 -18.09 5.45
C ASN A 159 -24.81 -17.51 5.87
N VAL A 160 -24.19 -16.67 5.02
CA VAL A 160 -22.91 -16.02 5.34
C VAL A 160 -23.09 -14.84 6.30
N ALA A 161 -24.23 -14.16 6.26
CA ALA A 161 -24.53 -13.06 7.17
C ALA A 161 -24.64 -13.55 8.64
N GLU A 162 -25.33 -14.67 8.87
CA GLU A 162 -25.50 -15.28 10.19
C GLU A 162 -24.17 -15.73 10.84
N TYR A 163 -23.19 -16.15 10.04
CA TYR A 163 -21.86 -16.55 10.55
C TYR A 163 -20.98 -15.38 10.99
N SER A 164 -21.27 -14.16 10.50
CA SER A 164 -20.37 -13.00 10.67
C SER A 164 -20.52 -12.27 12.01
N ASP A 165 -21.67 -12.39 12.69
CA ASP A 165 -21.94 -11.72 13.97
C ASP A 165 -21.21 -12.35 15.18
N ASN A 166 -20.81 -13.63 15.10
CA ASN A 166 -20.17 -14.34 16.21
C ASN A 166 -18.63 -14.18 16.29
N CYS A 167 -18.03 -13.38 15.42
CA CYS A 167 -16.58 -13.24 15.34
C CYS A 167 -16.15 -11.77 15.37
N ASN A 168 -15.98 -11.17 16.57
CA ASN A 168 -14.74 -10.43 16.91
C ASN A 168 -14.80 -9.64 18.23
N SER A 169 -13.85 -9.97 19.11
CA SER A 169 -13.09 -9.04 19.98
C SER A 169 -11.90 -9.76 20.63
N HIS A 170 -12.05 -11.07 20.91
CA HIS A 170 -11.07 -11.86 21.67
C HIS A 170 -9.90 -12.48 20.86
N LYS A 171 -9.90 -12.39 19.52
CA LYS A 171 -8.99 -13.16 18.66
C LYS A 171 -7.57 -12.59 18.50
N PHE A 172 -7.34 -11.28 18.67
CA PHE A 172 -5.98 -10.73 18.50
C PHE A 172 -5.02 -11.18 19.61
N ILE A 173 -5.54 -11.38 20.83
CA ILE A 173 -4.78 -11.92 21.96
C ILE A 173 -4.29 -13.35 21.63
N GLU A 174 -5.01 -14.10 20.80
CA GLU A 174 -4.62 -15.45 20.39
C GLU A 174 -3.34 -15.46 19.52
N ILE A 175 -3.11 -14.42 18.71
CA ILE A 175 -1.84 -14.26 17.97
C ILE A 175 -0.69 -14.03 18.94
N LEU A 176 -0.87 -13.17 19.95
CA LEU A 176 0.16 -12.87 20.93
C LEU A 176 0.48 -14.08 21.83
N LYS A 177 -0.47 -15.00 22.00
CA LYS A 177 -0.26 -16.27 22.73
C LYS A 177 0.54 -17.29 21.93
N SER A 178 0.40 -17.30 20.60
CA SER A 178 1.17 -18.19 19.72
C SER A 178 2.59 -17.67 19.51
N LYS A 179 3.60 -18.44 19.95
CA LYS A 179 5.01 -18.09 19.73
C LYS A 179 5.37 -18.00 18.24
N SER A 180 4.84 -18.91 17.40
CA SER A 180 5.14 -18.94 15.96
C SER A 180 4.55 -17.72 15.25
N LEU A 181 3.26 -17.42 15.49
CA LEU A 181 2.60 -16.28 14.85
C LEU A 181 3.12 -14.94 15.37
N PHE A 182 3.51 -14.87 16.64
CA PHE A 182 4.14 -13.68 17.19
C PHE A 182 5.46 -13.33 16.46
N TRP A 183 6.36 -14.30 16.28
CA TRP A 183 7.61 -14.05 15.55
C TRP A 183 7.39 -13.73 14.07
N ARG A 184 6.38 -14.34 13.43
CA ARG A 184 5.97 -13.95 12.06
C ARG A 184 5.43 -12.53 12.02
N PHE A 185 4.65 -12.13 13.01
CA PHE A 185 4.14 -10.77 13.12
C PHE A 185 5.26 -9.76 13.28
N VAL A 186 6.22 -10.00 14.19
CA VAL A 186 7.40 -9.13 14.37
C VAL A 186 8.22 -9.03 13.09
N ASN A 187 8.46 -10.17 12.41
CA ASN A 187 9.17 -10.22 11.13
C ASN A 187 8.45 -9.40 10.05
N CYS A 188 7.13 -9.59 9.90
CA CYS A 188 6.32 -8.77 9.01
C CYS A 188 6.41 -7.28 9.37
N CYS A 189 6.29 -6.90 10.65
CA CYS A 189 6.40 -5.50 11.06
C CYS A 189 7.74 -4.88 10.67
N PHE A 190 8.84 -5.60 10.89
CA PHE A 190 10.18 -5.16 10.48
C PHE A 190 10.29 -5.03 8.95
N GLY A 191 9.74 -6.00 8.21
CA GLY A 191 9.66 -5.94 6.75
C GLY A 191 8.84 -4.74 6.26
N TRP A 192 7.68 -4.45 6.86
CA TRP A 192 6.84 -3.32 6.48
C TRP A 192 7.52 -1.99 6.75
N MET A 193 8.18 -1.86 7.90
CA MET A 193 8.99 -0.70 8.25
C MET A 193 10.13 -0.50 7.25
N THR A 194 10.87 -1.56 6.91
CA THR A 194 11.98 -1.49 5.96
C THR A 194 11.51 -1.19 4.54
N CYS A 195 10.46 -1.85 4.05
CA CYS A 195 9.84 -1.58 2.76
C CYS A 195 9.42 -0.11 2.64
N ALA A 196 8.71 0.44 3.63
CA ALA A 196 8.31 1.85 3.62
C ALA A 196 9.52 2.79 3.68
N PHE A 197 10.49 2.48 4.52
CA PHE A 197 11.74 3.25 4.64
C PHE A 197 12.50 3.34 3.32
N LEU A 198 12.68 2.20 2.63
CA LEU A 198 13.37 2.13 1.33
C LEU A 198 12.55 2.81 0.23
N PHE A 199 11.26 2.50 0.14
CA PHE A 199 10.39 3.03 -0.92
C PHE A 199 10.35 4.55 -0.90
N TYR A 200 10.06 5.15 0.25
CA TYR A 200 10.00 6.61 0.39
C TYR A 200 11.40 7.23 0.40
N GLY A 201 12.42 6.54 0.93
CA GLY A 201 13.78 7.08 1.04
C GLY A 201 14.45 7.24 -0.29
N ILE A 202 14.31 6.23 -1.15
CA ILE A 202 14.79 6.27 -2.53
C ILE A 202 13.93 7.27 -3.35
N THR A 203 12.61 7.32 -3.17
CA THR A 203 11.81 8.36 -3.87
C THR A 203 12.19 9.78 -3.45
N LEU A 204 12.41 10.06 -2.17
CA LEU A 204 12.75 11.41 -1.69
C LEU A 204 14.16 11.83 -2.09
N SER A 205 15.11 10.89 -2.04
CA SER A 205 16.50 11.16 -2.42
C SER A 205 16.68 11.27 -3.95
N SER A 206 15.67 10.92 -4.75
CA SER A 206 15.68 11.10 -6.20
C SER A 206 15.82 12.56 -6.62
N VAL A 207 15.23 13.47 -5.85
CA VAL A 207 15.15 14.90 -6.15
C VAL A 207 16.52 15.58 -6.00
N SER A 208 17.41 14.97 -5.21
CA SER A 208 18.79 15.41 -5.02
C SER A 208 19.78 14.80 -6.02
N ILE A 209 19.31 13.95 -6.94
CA ILE A 209 20.17 13.41 -8.00
C ILE A 209 20.58 14.56 -8.95
N TYR A 210 21.83 14.51 -9.42
CA TYR A 210 22.41 15.52 -10.29
C TYR A 210 21.59 15.70 -11.58
N GLY A 211 21.10 16.91 -11.85
CA GLY A 211 20.38 17.24 -13.07
C GLY A 211 19.07 17.99 -12.84
N ASN A 212 17.99 17.50 -13.44
CA ASN A 212 16.66 18.09 -13.35
C ASN A 212 15.79 17.23 -12.43
N LYS A 213 15.57 17.73 -11.21
CA LYS A 213 14.78 17.09 -10.16
C LYS A 213 13.41 16.54 -10.61
N TYR A 214 12.76 17.18 -11.59
CA TYR A 214 11.48 16.74 -12.11
C TYR A 214 11.60 15.52 -13.02
N LEU A 215 12.64 15.50 -13.87
CA LEU A 215 12.94 14.37 -14.74
C LEU A 215 13.40 13.16 -13.92
N ASP A 216 14.26 13.37 -12.92
CA ASP A 216 14.78 12.29 -12.10
C ASP A 216 13.65 11.60 -11.31
N PHE A 217 12.80 12.39 -10.65
CA PHE A 217 11.61 11.87 -9.98
C PHE A 217 10.68 11.13 -10.94
N MET A 218 10.45 11.67 -12.14
CA MET A 218 9.60 11.04 -13.15
C MET A 218 10.16 9.70 -13.64
N LEU A 219 11.47 9.60 -13.91
CA LEU A 219 12.13 8.37 -14.32
C LEU A 219 12.02 7.29 -13.23
N ILE A 220 12.18 7.70 -11.98
CA ILE A 220 12.12 6.80 -10.81
C ILE A 220 10.70 6.30 -10.57
N SER A 221 9.67 7.14 -10.73
CA SER A 221 8.28 6.71 -10.72
C SER A 221 7.92 5.83 -11.92
N LEU A 222 8.50 6.05 -13.10
CA LEU A 222 8.29 5.21 -14.28
C LEU A 222 8.84 3.78 -14.11
N ILE A 223 9.81 3.58 -13.23
CA ILE A 223 10.36 2.24 -12.93
C ILE A 223 9.42 1.41 -12.06
N GLU A 224 8.45 2.04 -11.39
CA GLU A 224 7.46 1.31 -10.62
C GLU A 224 6.56 0.45 -11.52
N PHE A 225 6.29 0.87 -12.76
CA PHE A 225 5.50 0.09 -13.72
C PHE A 225 6.11 -1.28 -14.03
N PRO A 226 7.37 -1.38 -14.53
CA PRO A 226 8.00 -2.68 -14.75
C PRO A 226 8.21 -3.44 -13.44
N ALA A 227 8.43 -2.76 -12.30
CA ALA A 227 8.53 -3.44 -11.00
C ALA A 227 7.22 -4.14 -10.61
N TYR A 228 6.07 -3.47 -10.71
CA TYR A 228 4.77 -4.08 -10.40
C TYR A 228 4.42 -5.21 -11.35
N LEU A 229 4.65 -5.01 -12.66
CA LEU A 229 4.34 -6.02 -13.68
C LEU A 229 5.24 -7.26 -13.56
N SER A 230 6.55 -7.07 -13.39
CA SER A 230 7.48 -8.18 -13.20
C SER A 230 7.20 -8.93 -11.91
N ASN A 231 6.93 -8.23 -10.80
CA ASN A 231 6.64 -8.87 -9.52
C ASN A 231 5.36 -9.73 -9.59
N TYR A 232 4.33 -9.26 -10.31
CA TYR A 232 3.12 -10.05 -10.56
C TYR A 232 3.44 -11.42 -11.19
N TYR A 233 4.35 -11.49 -12.17
CA TYR A 233 4.74 -12.78 -12.77
C TYR A 233 5.71 -13.58 -11.90
N ILE A 234 6.65 -12.90 -11.23
CA ILE A 234 7.70 -13.54 -10.43
C ILE A 234 7.10 -14.21 -9.18
N ILE A 235 6.15 -13.56 -8.51
CA ILE A 235 5.61 -14.06 -7.24
C ILE A 235 4.84 -15.38 -7.40
N ASP A 236 4.25 -15.60 -8.57
CA ASP A 236 3.59 -16.85 -8.92
C ASP A 236 4.58 -17.93 -9.37
N LYS A 237 5.68 -17.57 -10.04
CA LYS A 237 6.70 -18.54 -10.47
C LYS A 237 7.64 -18.96 -9.34
N LEU A 238 8.29 -18.02 -8.66
CA LEU A 238 9.33 -18.29 -7.66
C LEU A 238 8.77 -18.50 -6.25
N GLY A 239 7.54 -18.08 -5.98
CA GLY A 239 6.99 -18.07 -4.61
C GLY A 239 7.15 -16.70 -3.95
N ARG A 240 6.41 -16.52 -2.85
CA ARG A 240 6.28 -15.23 -2.17
C ARG A 240 7.53 -14.92 -1.35
N ARG A 241 8.10 -15.93 -0.69
CA ARG A 241 9.33 -15.78 0.12
C ARG A 241 10.53 -15.47 -0.75
N ALA A 242 10.71 -16.23 -1.83
CA ALA A 242 11.83 -15.99 -2.76
C ALA A 242 11.71 -14.61 -3.44
N SER A 243 10.50 -14.19 -3.79
CA SER A 243 10.25 -12.85 -4.37
C SER A 243 10.63 -11.72 -3.41
N ILE A 244 10.21 -11.77 -2.14
CA ILE A 244 10.54 -10.70 -1.17
C ILE A 244 12.05 -10.67 -0.85
N CYS A 245 12.67 -11.83 -0.61
CA CYS A 245 14.11 -11.92 -0.33
C CYS A 245 14.94 -11.46 -1.54
N GLY A 246 14.56 -11.90 -2.75
CA GLY A 246 15.21 -11.49 -4.00
C GLY A 246 15.09 -9.99 -4.24
N SER A 247 13.92 -9.41 -3.97
CA SER A 247 13.69 -7.96 -4.13
C SER A 247 14.57 -7.14 -3.18
N TYR A 248 14.66 -7.52 -1.90
CA TYR A 248 15.56 -6.88 -0.96
C TYR A 248 17.04 -7.05 -1.31
N PHE A 249 17.42 -8.22 -1.82
CA PHE A 249 18.79 -8.46 -2.26
C PHE A 249 19.16 -7.61 -3.48
N ILE A 250 18.24 -7.42 -4.43
CA ILE A 250 18.42 -6.51 -5.57
C ILE A 250 18.62 -5.07 -5.07
N THR A 251 17.81 -4.60 -4.11
CA THR A 251 17.99 -3.27 -3.49
C THR A 251 19.33 -3.15 -2.77
N PHE A 252 19.78 -4.21 -2.08
CA PHE A 252 21.08 -4.22 -1.41
C PHE A 252 22.24 -4.09 -2.39
N VAL A 253 22.28 -4.95 -3.41
CA VAL A 253 23.36 -4.97 -4.41
C VAL A 253 23.42 -3.64 -5.16
N SER A 254 22.28 -3.12 -5.59
CA SER A 254 22.21 -1.81 -6.27
C SER A 254 22.68 -0.66 -5.36
N SER A 255 22.32 -0.67 -4.07
CA SER A 255 22.79 0.33 -3.11
C SER A 255 24.30 0.28 -2.90
N ILE A 256 24.91 -0.91 -2.92
CA ILE A 256 26.37 -1.05 -2.86
C ILE A 256 27.01 -0.59 -4.18
N CYS A 257 26.49 -1.02 -5.33
CA CYS A 257 27.00 -0.62 -6.63
C CYS A 257 26.97 0.91 -6.81
N PHE A 258 25.95 1.56 -6.26
CA PHE A 258 25.83 3.02 -6.28
C PHE A 258 27.00 3.73 -5.60
N ILE A 259 27.54 3.19 -4.50
CA ILE A 259 28.69 3.77 -3.77
C ILE A 259 29.93 3.83 -4.68
N PHE A 260 30.15 2.79 -5.49
CA PHE A 260 31.26 2.74 -6.44
C PHE A 260 31.00 3.56 -7.70
N SER A 261 29.75 3.95 -7.95
CA SER A 261 29.33 4.68 -9.15
C SER A 261 29.58 6.19 -9.07
N THR A 262 29.95 6.76 -7.92
CA THR A 262 30.10 8.22 -7.75
C THR A 262 31.12 8.85 -8.71
N ASN A 263 32.14 8.10 -9.13
CA ASN A 263 33.16 8.55 -10.09
C ASN A 263 32.93 8.03 -11.54
N SER A 264 31.79 7.37 -11.79
CA SER A 264 31.48 6.74 -13.07
C SER A 264 30.60 7.64 -13.97
N SER A 265 30.17 7.13 -15.13
CA SER A 265 29.25 7.85 -16.02
C SER A 265 27.88 8.09 -15.36
N THR A 266 27.25 9.23 -15.66
CA THR A 266 25.91 9.59 -15.15
C THR A 266 24.86 8.52 -15.43
N TRP A 267 24.98 7.82 -16.56
CA TRP A 267 24.08 6.72 -16.92
C TRP A 267 24.21 5.51 -15.99
N PHE A 268 25.43 5.14 -15.59
CA PHE A 268 25.64 4.04 -14.65
C PHE A 268 25.09 4.39 -13.25
N TYR A 269 25.25 5.66 -12.85
CA TYR A 269 24.69 6.19 -11.60
C TYR A 269 23.16 6.13 -11.58
N LEU A 270 22.50 6.61 -12.63
CA LEU A 270 21.04 6.53 -12.75
C LEU A 270 20.57 5.08 -12.80
N LEU A 271 21.20 4.22 -13.60
CA LEU A 271 20.77 2.84 -13.77
C LEU A 271 20.85 2.03 -12.46
N THR A 272 21.91 2.20 -11.68
CA THR A 272 22.03 1.56 -10.35
C THR A 272 20.95 2.05 -9.38
N TYR A 273 20.67 3.36 -9.38
CA TYR A 273 19.58 3.93 -8.57
C TYR A 273 18.21 3.37 -8.95
N CYS A 274 17.95 3.30 -10.24
CA CYS A 274 16.73 2.77 -10.84
C CYS A 274 16.50 1.29 -10.46
N ILE A 275 17.56 0.46 -10.49
CA ILE A 275 17.49 -0.94 -10.04
C ILE A 275 17.16 -1.02 -8.54
N GLY A 276 17.70 -0.12 -7.72
CA GLY A 276 17.39 -0.06 -6.29
C GLY A 276 15.92 0.27 -6.03
N LYS A 277 15.39 1.27 -6.75
CA LYS A 277 13.95 1.61 -6.71
C LYS A 277 13.09 0.43 -7.16
N PHE A 278 13.45 -0.23 -8.26
CA PHE A 278 12.76 -1.42 -8.76
C PHE A 278 12.64 -2.50 -7.68
N GLY A 279 13.75 -2.85 -7.02
CA GLY A 279 13.77 -3.83 -5.93
C GLY A 279 12.91 -3.40 -4.74
N ALA A 280 12.97 -2.12 -4.35
CA ALA A 280 12.17 -1.60 -3.24
C ALA A 280 10.67 -1.66 -3.55
N THR A 281 10.26 -1.29 -4.77
CA THR A 281 8.87 -1.34 -5.22
C THR A 281 8.36 -2.78 -5.33
N ALA A 282 9.18 -3.72 -5.82
CA ALA A 282 8.84 -5.14 -5.87
C ALA A 282 8.66 -5.72 -4.44
N ALA A 283 9.57 -5.39 -3.51
CA ALA A 283 9.47 -5.80 -2.11
C ALA A 283 8.19 -5.26 -1.45
N PHE A 284 7.83 -4.00 -1.72
CA PHE A 284 6.60 -3.38 -1.21
C PHE A 284 5.35 -4.12 -1.73
N ASN A 285 5.31 -4.52 -2.99
CA ASN A 285 4.17 -5.28 -3.51
C ASN A 285 4.11 -6.71 -2.91
N SER A 286 5.25 -7.40 -2.80
CA SER A 286 5.31 -8.77 -2.27
C SER A 286 4.95 -8.86 -0.79
N ILE A 287 5.31 -7.86 0.03
CA ILE A 287 5.00 -7.89 1.46
C ILE A 287 3.50 -7.74 1.74
N TYR A 288 2.77 -6.97 0.92
CA TYR A 288 1.31 -6.89 1.01
C TYR A 288 0.67 -8.26 0.78
N ILE A 289 1.12 -8.97 -0.27
CA ILE A 289 0.60 -10.30 -0.61
C ILE A 289 0.93 -11.31 0.48
N LEU A 290 2.20 -11.39 0.89
CA LEU A 290 2.66 -12.34 1.90
C LEU A 290 1.95 -12.13 3.25
N THR A 291 1.81 -10.88 3.70
CA THR A 291 1.08 -10.56 4.94
C THR A 291 -0.39 -10.96 4.83
N SER A 292 -0.99 -10.87 3.63
CA SER A 292 -2.36 -11.32 3.42
C SER A 292 -2.53 -12.85 3.36
N GLU A 293 -1.47 -13.63 3.16
CA GLU A 293 -1.57 -15.09 3.01
C GLU A 293 -1.16 -15.85 4.28
N ILE A 294 -0.22 -15.33 5.09
CA ILE A 294 0.30 -16.00 6.29
C ILE A 294 -0.69 -15.97 7.47
N PHE A 295 -1.50 -14.90 7.59
CA PHE A 295 -2.36 -14.70 8.76
C PHE A 295 -3.78 -15.23 8.55
N PRO A 296 -4.41 -15.75 9.63
CA PRO A 296 -5.74 -16.34 9.56
C PRO A 296 -6.77 -15.30 9.14
N THR A 297 -7.70 -15.72 8.29
CA THR A 297 -8.75 -14.89 7.68
C THR A 297 -9.45 -13.92 8.66
N PRO A 298 -9.87 -14.32 9.89
CA PRO A 298 -10.53 -13.39 10.81
C PRO A 298 -9.61 -12.27 11.34
N LEU A 299 -8.29 -12.46 11.35
CA LEU A 299 -7.32 -11.52 11.93
C LEU A 299 -6.47 -10.78 10.90
N ARG A 300 -6.48 -11.26 9.66
CA ARG A 300 -5.67 -10.74 8.55
C ARG A 300 -5.77 -9.23 8.38
N HIS A 301 -6.97 -8.67 8.40
CA HIS A 301 -7.18 -7.23 8.24
C HIS A 301 -6.59 -6.42 9.40
N THR A 302 -6.78 -6.89 10.63
CA THR A 302 -6.22 -6.25 11.84
C THR A 302 -4.70 -6.28 11.81
N VAL A 303 -4.11 -7.46 11.52
CA VAL A 303 -2.66 -7.63 11.44
C VAL A 303 -2.05 -6.77 10.34
N MET A 304 -2.62 -6.80 9.13
CA MET A 304 -2.16 -5.96 8.02
C MET A 304 -2.25 -4.47 8.36
N GLY A 305 -3.32 -4.04 9.03
CA GLY A 305 -3.46 -2.67 9.53
C GLY A 305 -2.35 -2.30 10.52
N LEU A 306 -2.07 -3.16 11.50
CA LEU A 306 -1.00 -2.93 12.49
C LEU A 306 0.38 -2.90 11.85
N CYS A 307 0.70 -3.88 10.99
CA CYS A 307 1.94 -3.90 10.23
C CYS A 307 2.11 -2.63 9.38
N SER A 308 1.05 -2.16 8.72
CA SER A 308 1.07 -0.93 7.94
C SER A 308 1.31 0.31 8.82
N THR A 309 0.65 0.39 10.00
CA THR A 309 0.89 1.50 10.94
C THR A 309 2.32 1.54 11.47
N LEU A 310 2.90 0.38 11.79
CA LEU A 310 4.32 0.29 12.18
C LEU A 310 5.23 0.59 10.99
N GLY A 311 4.81 0.21 9.78
CA GLY A 311 5.45 0.60 8.52
C GLY A 311 5.63 2.12 8.38
N ARG A 312 4.67 2.90 8.88
CA ARG A 312 4.74 4.37 8.84
C ARG A 312 5.90 4.95 9.65
N LEU A 313 6.39 4.24 10.66
CA LEU A 313 7.62 4.64 11.37
C LEU A 313 8.82 4.66 10.41
N GLY A 314 8.88 3.71 9.48
CA GLY A 314 9.89 3.68 8.43
C GLY A 314 9.76 4.85 7.44
N SER A 315 8.52 5.21 7.07
CA SER A 315 8.30 6.41 6.24
C SER A 315 8.63 7.72 6.96
N LEU A 316 8.50 7.76 8.30
CA LEU A 316 8.82 8.94 9.10
C LEU A 316 10.34 9.14 9.23
N THR A 317 11.11 8.06 9.36
CA THR A 317 12.57 8.11 9.49
C THR A 317 13.28 8.28 8.14
N SER A 318 12.65 7.86 7.05
CA SER A 318 13.18 7.91 5.69
C SER A 318 13.70 9.31 5.26
N PRO A 319 12.92 10.41 5.36
CA PRO A 319 13.42 11.75 5.00
C PRO A 319 14.64 12.20 5.80
N GLN A 320 14.77 11.74 7.05
CA GLN A 320 15.90 12.11 7.92
C GLN A 320 17.20 11.50 7.41
N VAL A 321 17.13 10.30 6.81
CA VAL A 321 18.31 9.64 6.24
C VAL A 321 18.79 10.32 4.96
N SER A 322 17.91 10.94 4.19
CA SER A 322 18.33 11.77 3.05
C SER A 322 19.17 12.99 3.50
N LEU A 323 18.91 13.55 4.70
CA LEU A 323 19.68 14.68 5.24
C LEU A 323 21.11 14.31 5.64
N LEU A 324 21.36 13.04 5.96
CA LEU A 324 22.70 12.51 6.27
C LEU A 324 23.65 12.63 5.07
N GLY A 325 23.13 12.70 3.85
CA GLY A 325 23.91 12.94 2.63
C GLY A 325 24.70 14.26 2.64
N ARG A 326 24.31 15.24 3.47
CA ARG A 326 25.08 16.49 3.66
C ARG A 326 26.42 16.28 4.35
N TRP A 327 26.54 15.23 5.14
CA TRP A 327 27.75 14.91 5.90
C TRP A 327 28.66 14.00 5.06
N TRP A 328 28.07 12.97 4.45
CA TRP A 328 28.75 12.08 3.54
C TRP A 328 27.78 11.57 2.48
N GLU A 329 28.06 11.89 1.22
CA GLU A 329 27.17 11.66 0.08
C GLU A 329 26.69 10.19 -0.07
N PRO A 330 27.52 9.15 0.14
CA PRO A 330 27.11 7.75 0.03
C PRO A 330 26.33 7.21 1.24
N LEU A 331 26.28 7.94 2.36
CA LEU A 331 25.74 7.47 3.64
C LEU A 331 24.26 7.05 3.59
N PRO A 332 23.35 7.77 2.89
CA PRO A 332 21.96 7.36 2.77
C PRO A 332 21.82 5.99 2.08
N MET A 333 22.61 5.75 1.03
CA MET A 333 22.56 4.50 0.26
C MET A 333 23.16 3.33 1.04
N ILE A 334 24.19 3.57 1.86
CA ILE A 334 24.71 2.57 2.81
C ILE A 334 23.61 2.14 3.79
N MET A 335 22.89 3.11 4.36
CA MET A 335 21.78 2.83 5.29
C MET A 335 20.65 2.05 4.61
N PHE A 336 20.28 2.42 3.38
CA PHE A 336 19.30 1.67 2.59
C PHE A 336 19.78 0.23 2.32
N GLY A 337 21.04 0.04 1.93
CA GLY A 337 21.62 -1.29 1.70
C GLY A 337 21.65 -2.17 2.97
N ILE A 338 22.10 -1.65 4.10
CA ILE A 338 22.15 -2.40 5.36
C ILE A 338 20.74 -2.82 5.80
N MET A 339 19.78 -1.89 5.73
CA MET A 339 18.39 -2.19 6.07
C MET A 339 17.77 -3.21 5.13
N SER A 340 18.01 -3.10 3.81
CA SER A 340 17.50 -4.08 2.84
C SER A 340 18.11 -5.46 3.05
N LEU A 341 19.41 -5.56 3.35
CA LEU A 341 20.05 -6.85 3.65
C LEU A 341 19.46 -7.48 4.91
N ALA A 342 19.34 -6.71 5.99
CA ALA A 342 18.75 -7.18 7.24
C ALA A 342 17.32 -7.68 7.02
N ALA A 343 16.49 -6.94 6.30
CA ALA A 343 15.12 -7.36 5.99
C ALA A 343 15.09 -8.58 5.06
N GLY A 344 16.00 -8.71 4.10
CA GLY A 344 16.14 -9.88 3.25
C GLY A 344 16.46 -11.16 4.04
N ILE A 345 17.39 -11.08 4.99
CA ILE A 345 17.77 -12.19 5.88
C ILE A 345 16.60 -12.55 6.80
N VAL A 346 15.98 -11.56 7.43
CA VAL A 346 14.85 -11.78 8.34
C VAL A 346 13.65 -12.36 7.57
N ALA A 347 13.37 -11.89 6.36
CA ALA A 347 12.30 -12.41 5.51
C ALA A 347 12.51 -13.88 5.10
N PHE A 348 13.74 -14.41 5.12
CA PHE A 348 14.00 -15.82 4.83
C PHE A 348 13.36 -16.77 5.86
N PHE A 349 13.16 -16.30 7.10
CA PHE A 349 12.48 -17.05 8.16
C PHE A 349 10.95 -17.02 8.04
N LEU A 350 10.38 -16.29 7.07
CA LEU A 350 8.95 -16.36 6.80
C LEU A 350 8.63 -17.69 6.10
N PRO A 351 7.44 -18.27 6.35
CA PRO A 351 6.99 -19.46 5.63
C PRO A 351 6.68 -19.12 4.16
N GLU A 352 6.75 -20.13 3.30
CA GLU A 352 6.31 -19.98 1.90
C GLU A 352 4.79 -20.20 1.83
N SER A 353 4.07 -19.27 1.21
CA SER A 353 2.60 -19.31 1.12
C SER A 353 2.07 -19.75 -0.24
N LYS A 354 2.95 -19.95 -1.23
CA LYS A 354 2.56 -20.32 -2.60
C LYS A 354 1.77 -21.63 -2.63
N GLY A 355 0.56 -21.57 -3.19
CA GLY A 355 -0.30 -22.73 -3.43
C GLY A 355 -0.97 -23.31 -2.18
N ILE A 356 -0.85 -22.66 -1.03
CA ILE A 356 -1.46 -23.10 0.23
C ILE A 356 -2.85 -22.47 0.37
N LYS A 357 -3.83 -23.26 0.83
CA LYS A 357 -5.16 -22.72 1.16
C LYS A 357 -5.02 -21.68 2.28
N LEU A 358 -5.69 -20.55 2.12
CA LEU A 358 -5.68 -19.48 3.11
C LEU A 358 -6.14 -20.00 4.49
N PRO A 359 -5.38 -19.76 5.57
CA PRO A 359 -5.73 -20.29 6.88
C PRO A 359 -7.02 -19.65 7.41
N GLU A 360 -7.93 -20.49 7.91
CA GLU A 360 -9.19 -20.07 8.52
C GLU A 360 -9.06 -19.98 10.05
N SER A 361 -8.12 -20.73 10.64
CA SER A 361 -7.84 -20.76 12.08
C SER A 361 -6.37 -20.45 12.44
N VAL A 362 -6.13 -20.14 13.72
CA VAL A 362 -4.78 -19.88 14.28
C VAL A 362 -3.89 -21.11 14.15
N GLU A 363 -4.43 -22.30 14.44
CA GLU A 363 -3.72 -23.58 14.36
C GLU A 363 -3.30 -23.92 12.92
N GLU A 364 -4.18 -23.66 11.94
CA GLU A 364 -3.84 -23.82 10.52
C GLU A 364 -2.71 -22.88 10.10
N ALA A 365 -2.74 -21.63 10.58
CA ALA A 365 -1.69 -20.67 10.30
C ALA A 365 -0.33 -21.11 10.90
N GLU A 366 -0.32 -21.69 12.11
CA GLU A 366 0.91 -22.21 12.72
C GLU A 366 1.54 -23.37 11.95
N ARG A 367 0.72 -24.22 11.30
CA ARG A 367 1.18 -25.41 10.56
C ARG A 367 1.86 -25.08 9.22
N ILE A 368 1.69 -23.85 8.72
CA ILE A 368 2.40 -23.39 7.51
C ILE A 368 3.90 -23.38 7.83
N LYS A 369 4.73 -24.10 7.06
CA LYS A 369 6.18 -24.19 7.29
C LYS A 369 6.98 -23.22 6.43
#